data_AF-A0A426TR51-F1
#
_entry.id   AF-A0A426TR51-F1
#
_cell.length_a   1.000
_cell.length_b   1.000
_cell.length_c   1.000
_cell.angle_alpha   90.00
_cell.angle_beta   90.00
_cell.angle_gamma   90.00
#
_symmetry.space_group_name_H-M   'P 1'
#
loop_
_entity.id
_entity.type
_entity.pdbx_description
1 polymer ?
#
loop_
_entity_poly.entity_id
_entity_poly.type
_entity_poly.pdbx_seq_one_letter_code
_entity_poly.pdbx_strand_id
1 'polypeptide(L)'
;MTSSTTLERSMVVERAEAMRQWLCDLGLSKRALSALERELAHMIMHDADNYGNENSPLLGLTAEQFIEELHSPEGGAVGRVARVGQTTLAELRALLPANDTPSAEESPAGSDTEEGAEPAVRRRGRPKGSKNRLRPVEASADNASQELPAPAEPEVAIPAPTTSADPALRHLHKLWPDLHPHARRAVLLYASMLLAEG
;
A
#
# COMPACT_ATOMS: atom_id res chain seq x y z
N MET A 1 -5.79 -22.23 33.24
CA MET A 1 -4.91 -21.05 33.24
C MET A 1 -4.66 -20.69 31.78
N THR A 2 -5.55 -19.88 31.22
CA THR A 2 -5.43 -19.37 29.84
C THR A 2 -4.53 -18.16 29.90
N SER A 3 -3.30 -18.30 29.43
CA SER A 3 -2.42 -17.18 29.13
C SER A 3 -3.04 -16.42 27.95
N SER A 4 -3.97 -15.52 28.24
CA SER A 4 -4.36 -14.51 27.27
C SER A 4 -3.09 -13.72 26.98
N THR A 5 -2.50 -13.99 25.82
CA THR A 5 -1.34 -13.26 25.30
C THR A 5 -1.79 -11.83 25.08
N THR A 6 -1.73 -11.01 26.14
CA THR A 6 -2.00 -9.59 26.06
C THR A 6 -0.89 -9.02 25.18
N LEU A 7 -1.21 -8.83 23.90
CA LEU A 7 -0.29 -8.26 22.93
C LEU A 7 0.13 -6.90 23.49
N GLU A 8 1.42 -6.68 23.71
CA GLU A 8 1.88 -5.41 24.28
C GLU A 8 1.41 -4.25 23.38
N ARG A 9 0.85 -3.21 24.01
CA ARG A 9 0.28 -2.04 23.35
C ARG A 9 1.24 -1.42 22.32
N SER A 10 2.51 -1.30 22.67
CA SER A 10 3.57 -0.78 21.80
C SER A 10 3.65 -1.59 20.50
N MET A 11 3.61 -2.91 20.61
CA MET A 11 3.68 -3.81 19.46
C MET A 11 2.44 -3.72 18.56
N VAL A 12 1.24 -3.48 19.13
CA VAL A 12 0.02 -3.26 18.32
C VAL A 12 0.16 -2.01 17.46
N VAL A 13 0.58 -0.89 18.05
CA VAL A 13 0.74 0.38 17.35
C VAL A 13 1.84 0.27 16.29
N GLU A 14 2.99 -0.30 16.65
CA GLU A 14 4.10 -0.54 15.71
C GLU A 14 3.64 -1.37 14.50
N ARG A 15 2.90 -2.46 14.74
CA ARG A 15 2.36 -3.29 13.65
C ARG A 15 1.34 -2.55 12.80
N ALA A 16 0.46 -1.76 13.40
CA ALA A 16 -0.53 -0.97 12.68
C ALA A 16 0.13 0.10 11.78
N GLU A 17 1.18 0.75 12.26
CA GLU A 17 1.97 1.71 11.48
C GLU A 17 2.73 1.03 10.34
N ALA A 18 3.38 -0.10 10.61
CA ALA A 18 4.07 -0.90 9.60
C ALA A 18 3.09 -1.37 8.50
N MET A 19 1.90 -1.86 8.90
CA MET A 19 0.84 -2.26 7.99
C MET A 19 0.37 -1.09 7.12
N ARG A 20 0.16 0.08 7.73
CA ARG A 20 -0.29 1.28 7.01
C ARG A 20 0.73 1.69 5.93
N GLN A 21 2.01 1.71 6.28
CA GLN A 21 3.07 2.04 5.34
C GLN A 21 3.15 1.02 4.21
N TRP A 22 3.07 -0.27 4.54
CA TRP A 22 3.07 -1.34 3.56
C TRP A 22 1.90 -1.23 2.57
N LEU A 23 0.67 -0.97 3.05
CA LEU A 23 -0.51 -0.78 2.21
C LEU A 23 -0.39 0.44 1.27
N CYS A 24 0.25 1.53 1.71
CA CYS A 24 0.50 2.70 0.87
C CYS A 24 1.42 2.37 -0.31
N ASP A 25 2.36 1.45 -0.12
CA ASP A 25 3.35 1.09 -1.13
C ASP A 25 2.77 0.11 -2.18
N LEU A 26 1.64 -0.57 -1.91
CA LEU A 26 1.01 -1.56 -2.81
C LEU A 26 0.28 -0.96 -4.02
N GLY A 27 0.14 0.37 -4.10
CA GLY A 27 -0.55 1.03 -5.22
C GLY A 27 -2.06 0.79 -5.25
N LEU A 28 -2.67 0.56 -4.08
CA LEU A 28 -4.11 0.36 -3.93
C LEU A 28 -4.92 1.58 -4.42
N SER A 29 -6.14 1.33 -4.87
CA SER A 29 -7.09 2.40 -5.13
C SER A 29 -7.29 3.25 -3.88
N LYS A 30 -7.49 4.56 -4.08
CA LYS A 30 -7.75 5.51 -2.97
C LYS A 30 -8.90 5.05 -2.07
N ARG A 31 -9.87 4.32 -2.64
CA ARG A 31 -11.00 3.77 -1.89
C ARG A 31 -10.57 2.62 -0.98
N ALA A 32 -9.84 1.65 -1.51
CA ALA A 32 -9.32 0.52 -0.75
C ALA A 32 -8.38 0.98 0.37
N LEU A 33 -7.42 1.86 0.01
CA LEU A 33 -6.48 2.44 0.96
C LEU A 33 -7.21 3.21 2.07
N SER A 34 -8.15 4.11 1.72
CA SER A 34 -8.84 4.91 2.73
C SER A 34 -9.71 4.09 3.69
N ALA A 35 -10.26 2.95 3.26
CA ALA A 35 -11.03 2.08 4.14
C ALA A 35 -10.12 1.42 5.19
N LEU A 36 -8.99 0.85 4.75
CA LEU A 36 -8.02 0.20 5.64
C LEU A 36 -7.29 1.21 6.52
N GLU A 37 -6.86 2.34 5.98
CA GLU A 37 -6.19 3.40 6.74
C GLU A 37 -7.06 3.97 7.86
N ARG A 38 -8.38 4.09 7.66
CA ARG A 38 -9.29 4.56 8.71
C ARG A 38 -9.28 3.61 9.90
N GLU A 39 -9.30 2.31 9.65
CA GLU A 39 -9.24 1.30 10.70
C GLU A 39 -7.89 1.35 11.44
N LEU A 40 -6.78 1.37 10.69
CA LEU A 40 -5.43 1.44 11.26
C LEU A 40 -5.20 2.74 12.04
N ALA A 41 -5.60 3.89 11.50
CA ALA A 41 -5.48 5.17 12.18
C ALA A 41 -6.32 5.21 13.45
N HIS A 42 -7.50 4.57 13.45
CA HIS A 42 -8.32 4.47 14.64
C HIS A 42 -7.63 3.66 15.74
N MET A 43 -6.95 2.56 15.40
CA MET A 43 -6.13 1.78 16.36
C MET A 43 -4.92 2.57 16.88
N ILE A 44 -4.30 3.40 16.05
CA ILE A 44 -3.15 4.22 16.46
C ILE A 44 -3.59 5.38 17.37
N MET A 45 -4.73 6.02 17.06
CA MET A 45 -5.22 7.19 17.78
C MET A 45 -6.01 6.86 19.04
N HIS A 46 -6.75 5.74 19.05
CA HIS A 46 -7.56 5.32 20.19
C HIS A 46 -6.89 4.14 20.88
N ASP A 47 -6.59 4.35 22.15
CA ASP A 47 -5.84 3.43 23.01
C ASP A 47 -6.39 1.99 22.94
N ALA A 48 -5.49 1.00 22.86
CA ALA A 48 -5.85 -0.42 22.84
C ALA A 48 -6.67 -0.81 24.08
N ASP A 49 -6.48 -0.11 25.20
CA ASP A 49 -7.22 -0.29 26.46
C ASP A 49 -8.71 0.09 26.34
N ASN A 50 -9.05 1.05 25.46
CA ASN A 50 -10.45 1.41 25.18
C ASN A 50 -11.05 0.55 24.04
N TYR A 51 -10.21 -0.26 23.41
CA TYR A 51 -10.53 -1.29 22.43
C TYR A 51 -10.36 -2.70 22.99
N GLY A 52 -10.49 -2.86 24.31
CA GLY A 52 -10.68 -4.16 24.97
C GLY A 52 -11.95 -4.92 24.52
N ASN A 53 -12.69 -4.40 23.53
CA ASN A 53 -13.56 -5.22 22.71
C ASN A 53 -12.77 -5.62 21.46
N GLU A 54 -12.58 -6.92 21.30
CA GLU A 54 -11.95 -7.72 20.23
C GLU A 54 -12.49 -7.46 18.80
N ASN A 55 -13.02 -6.26 18.55
CA ASN A 55 -13.83 -5.89 17.39
C ASN A 55 -13.04 -5.20 16.29
N SER A 56 -11.78 -4.78 16.52
CA SER A 56 -10.97 -4.34 15.38
C SER A 56 -10.39 -5.58 14.70
N PRO A 57 -10.83 -5.89 13.48
CA PRO A 57 -10.45 -7.15 12.85
C PRO A 57 -8.97 -7.19 12.49
N LEU A 58 -8.29 -6.04 12.38
CA LEU A 58 -6.87 -5.95 12.02
C LEU A 58 -5.93 -5.92 13.22
N LEU A 59 -6.45 -6.11 14.44
CA LEU A 59 -5.69 -5.94 15.67
C LEU A 59 -4.51 -6.91 15.73
N GLY A 60 -3.29 -6.36 15.80
CA GLY A 60 -2.05 -7.14 15.97
C GLY A 60 -1.63 -7.96 14.76
N LEU A 61 -2.32 -7.86 13.62
CA LEU A 61 -1.97 -8.60 12.41
C LEU A 61 -0.64 -8.11 11.82
N THR A 62 0.19 -9.06 11.40
CA THR A 62 1.35 -8.80 10.52
C THR A 62 0.91 -8.80 9.06
N ALA A 63 1.75 -8.27 8.15
CA ALA A 63 1.45 -8.26 6.72
C ALA A 63 1.20 -9.68 6.16
N GLU A 64 1.93 -10.68 6.67
CA GLU A 64 1.75 -12.08 6.32
C GLU A 64 0.36 -12.59 6.75
N GLN A 65 -0.01 -12.37 8.01
CA GLN A 65 -1.32 -12.75 8.54
C GLN A 65 -2.46 -12.00 7.83
N PHE A 66 -2.23 -10.76 7.42
CA PHE A 66 -3.19 -10.01 6.61
C PHE A 66 -3.44 -10.70 5.25
N ILE A 67 -2.39 -11.22 4.60
CA ILE A 67 -2.52 -11.97 3.34
C ILE A 67 -3.27 -13.28 3.57
N GLU A 68 -2.95 -14.02 4.63
CA GLU A 68 -3.66 -15.25 5.00
C GLU A 68 -5.16 -14.99 5.22
N GLU A 69 -5.49 -13.97 5.98
CA GLU A 69 -6.87 -13.56 6.24
C GLU A 69 -7.57 -13.09 4.96
N LEU A 70 -6.90 -12.32 4.11
CA LEU A 70 -7.43 -11.85 2.82
C LEU A 70 -7.86 -13.01 1.90
N HIS A 71 -7.13 -14.12 1.93
CA HIS A 71 -7.42 -15.32 1.12
C HIS A 71 -8.38 -16.30 1.79
N SER A 72 -8.81 -16.04 3.03
CA SER A 72 -9.88 -16.80 3.67
C SER A 72 -11.22 -16.66 2.93
N PRO A 73 -12.14 -17.64 3.04
CA PRO A 73 -13.50 -17.50 2.53
C PRO A 73 -14.13 -16.27 3.19
N GLU A 74 -14.61 -15.32 2.38
CA GLU A 74 -15.08 -13.97 2.80
C GLU A 74 -14.00 -12.92 3.12
N GLY A 75 -12.71 -13.25 3.01
CA GLY A 75 -11.60 -12.32 3.27
C GLY A 75 -11.27 -12.15 4.76
N GLY A 76 -11.75 -13.06 5.61
CA GLY A 76 -11.33 -13.18 6.99
C GLY A 76 -11.50 -11.88 7.78
N ALA A 77 -10.48 -11.51 8.53
CA ALA A 77 -10.36 -10.21 9.20
C ALA A 77 -10.50 -9.02 8.24
N VAL A 78 -9.88 -9.09 7.07
CA VAL A 78 -9.88 -7.98 6.10
C VAL A 78 -11.29 -7.70 5.57
N GLY A 79 -12.08 -8.75 5.36
CA GLY A 79 -13.48 -8.65 4.94
C GLY A 79 -14.42 -8.08 6.02
N ARG A 80 -14.04 -8.15 7.30
CA ARG A 80 -14.80 -7.56 8.42
C ARG A 80 -14.54 -6.06 8.60
N VAL A 81 -13.52 -5.50 7.94
CA VAL A 81 -13.21 -4.07 8.02
C VAL A 81 -14.36 -3.26 7.44
N ALA A 82 -14.79 -2.23 8.19
CA ALA A 82 -15.86 -1.36 7.74
C ALA A 82 -15.54 -0.75 6.36
N ARG A 83 -16.50 -0.88 5.42
CA ARG A 83 -16.42 -0.35 4.04
C ARG A 83 -15.46 -1.09 3.11
N VAL A 84 -14.84 -2.18 3.55
CA VAL A 84 -14.20 -3.15 2.65
C VAL A 84 -15.30 -4.05 2.09
N GLY A 85 -15.57 -3.92 0.79
CA GLY A 85 -16.54 -4.73 0.07
C GLY A 85 -15.87 -5.72 -0.88
N GLN A 86 -16.66 -6.56 -1.54
CA GLN A 86 -16.13 -7.59 -2.45
C GLN A 86 -15.26 -7.04 -3.58
N THR A 87 -15.54 -5.82 -4.07
CA THR A 87 -14.70 -5.17 -5.08
C THR A 87 -13.31 -4.83 -4.53
N THR A 88 -13.23 -4.39 -3.28
CA THR A 88 -11.96 -4.08 -2.62
C THR A 88 -11.20 -5.36 -2.27
N LEU A 89 -11.89 -6.42 -1.84
CA LEU A 89 -11.24 -7.73 -1.62
C LEU A 89 -10.69 -8.32 -2.91
N ALA A 90 -11.43 -8.24 -4.02
CA ALA A 90 -10.95 -8.69 -5.32
C ALA A 90 -9.72 -7.90 -5.80
N GLU A 91 -9.73 -6.58 -5.60
CA GLU A 91 -8.58 -5.71 -5.90
C GLU A 91 -7.35 -6.11 -5.07
N LEU A 92 -7.52 -6.28 -3.75
CA LEU A 92 -6.46 -6.70 -2.84
C LEU A 92 -5.89 -8.07 -3.24
N ARG A 93 -6.74 -9.06 -3.55
CA ARG A 93 -6.30 -10.40 -3.99
C ARG A 93 -5.57 -10.38 -5.33
N ALA A 94 -5.90 -9.45 -6.22
CA ALA A 94 -5.19 -9.30 -7.49
C ALA A 94 -3.77 -8.74 -7.31
N LEU A 95 -3.55 -7.90 -6.28
CA LEU A 95 -2.26 -7.30 -5.97
C LEU A 95 -1.41 -8.15 -5.03
N LEU A 96 -2.05 -8.92 -4.15
CA LEU A 96 -1.44 -9.76 -3.15
C LEU A 96 -1.77 -11.23 -3.46
N PRO A 97 -1.01 -11.89 -4.35
CA PRO A 97 -1.18 -13.32 -4.56
C PRO A 97 -0.97 -14.06 -3.23
N ALA A 98 -1.63 -15.21 -3.07
CA ALA A 98 -1.36 -16.07 -1.93
C ALA A 98 0.14 -16.42 -1.93
N ASN A 99 0.77 -16.46 -0.74
CA ASN A 99 2.17 -16.85 -0.57
C ASN A 99 2.41 -18.35 -0.83
N ASP A 100 1.67 -18.94 -1.78
CA ASP A 100 2.00 -20.24 -2.32
C ASP A 100 3.27 -20.08 -3.13
N THR A 101 4.34 -20.64 -2.56
CA THR A 101 5.58 -21.05 -3.21
C THR A 101 5.40 -21.47 -4.68
N PRO A 102 6.40 -21.21 -5.54
CA PRO A 102 6.25 -21.27 -6.99
C PRO A 102 6.03 -22.72 -7.44
N SER A 103 4.86 -23.01 -8.01
CA SER A 103 4.72 -24.11 -8.95
C SER A 103 4.62 -23.52 -10.35
N ALA A 104 5.77 -23.58 -11.00
CA ALA A 104 6.02 -23.75 -12.43
C ALA A 104 4.91 -23.36 -13.42
N GLU A 105 5.34 -22.59 -14.42
CA GLU A 105 4.93 -22.69 -15.82
C GLU A 105 3.96 -23.83 -16.15
N GLU A 106 2.71 -23.50 -16.46
CA GLU A 106 2.03 -24.13 -17.59
C GLU A 106 1.37 -23.03 -18.43
N SER A 107 2.13 -22.61 -19.44
CA SER A 107 1.56 -22.00 -20.64
C SER A 107 0.72 -23.04 -21.41
N PRO A 108 -0.20 -22.57 -22.26
CA PRO A 108 -1.48 -23.23 -22.53
C PRO A 108 -1.39 -24.25 -23.67
N ALA A 109 -2.08 -25.39 -23.52
CA ALA A 109 -2.32 -26.32 -24.61
C ALA A 109 -3.74 -26.89 -24.54
N GLY A 110 -4.63 -26.27 -25.32
CA GLY A 110 -5.74 -26.89 -26.05
C GLY A 110 -6.73 -27.79 -25.32
N SER A 111 -7.99 -27.39 -25.30
CA SER A 111 -9.00 -28.14 -26.06
C SER A 111 -10.28 -27.32 -26.24
N ASP A 112 -10.75 -27.38 -27.47
CA ASP A 112 -11.94 -26.79 -28.04
C ASP A 112 -13.26 -27.20 -27.37
N THR A 113 -14.29 -26.39 -27.66
CA THR A 113 -15.75 -26.71 -27.67
C THR A 113 -16.38 -26.76 -26.26
N GLU A 114 -17.43 -26.01 -25.92
CA GLU A 114 -18.69 -25.75 -26.64
C GLU A 114 -19.21 -24.33 -26.29
N GLU A 115 -19.60 -23.51 -27.26
CA GLU A 115 -20.96 -23.38 -27.81
C GLU A 115 -21.99 -22.74 -26.86
N GLY A 116 -22.49 -21.56 -27.29
CA GLY A 116 -23.89 -21.20 -27.09
C GLY A 116 -24.23 -20.23 -25.95
N ALA A 117 -24.23 -18.93 -26.25
CA ALA A 117 -25.41 -18.04 -26.17
C ALA A 117 -25.05 -16.59 -25.80
N GLU A 118 -24.92 -15.74 -26.82
CA GLU A 118 -25.28 -14.32 -26.76
C GLU A 118 -26.58 -14.12 -27.58
N PRO A 119 -27.29 -12.96 -27.54
CA PRO A 119 -27.20 -11.80 -26.65
C PRO A 119 -28.58 -11.31 -26.14
N ALA A 120 -28.61 -10.47 -25.10
CA ALA A 120 -29.79 -9.64 -24.80
C ALA A 120 -29.42 -8.20 -24.44
N VAL A 121 -29.40 -7.38 -25.50
CA VAL A 121 -29.35 -5.92 -25.51
C VAL A 121 -30.51 -5.31 -24.72
N ARG A 122 -30.27 -4.53 -23.66
CA ARG A 122 -31.20 -3.48 -23.19
C ARG A 122 -30.48 -2.21 -22.70
N ARG A 123 -30.20 -1.35 -23.69
CA ARG A 123 -30.51 0.10 -23.76
C ARG A 123 -30.51 0.95 -22.48
N ARG A 124 -29.57 1.91 -22.49
CA ARG A 124 -29.76 3.38 -22.42
C ARG A 124 -30.79 3.95 -21.43
N GLY A 125 -30.26 4.64 -20.41
CA GLY A 125 -30.92 5.73 -19.69
C GLY A 125 -29.95 6.90 -19.45
N ARG A 126 -30.15 8.00 -20.19
CA ARG A 126 -29.41 9.28 -20.14
C ARG A 126 -29.80 10.14 -18.89
N PRO A 127 -29.07 11.22 -18.58
CA PRO A 127 -29.03 11.95 -17.31
C PRO A 127 -30.04 13.12 -17.23
N LYS A 128 -30.20 13.73 -16.04
CA LYS A 128 -30.46 15.18 -15.84
C LYS A 128 -30.57 15.63 -14.36
N GLY A 129 -29.99 16.82 -14.08
CA GLY A 129 -30.15 17.67 -12.89
C GLY A 129 -28.78 18.05 -12.29
N SER A 130 -28.10 19.18 -12.59
CA SER A 130 -28.49 20.60 -12.64
C SER A 130 -29.26 21.01 -11.38
N LYS A 131 -28.88 22.00 -10.55
CA LYS A 131 -28.12 23.25 -10.77
C LYS A 131 -27.78 23.91 -9.40
N ASN A 132 -26.73 24.75 -9.42
CA ASN A 132 -26.61 26.04 -8.67
C ASN A 132 -26.37 25.97 -7.14
N ARG A 133 -25.65 26.89 -6.49
CA ARG A 133 -25.18 28.25 -6.82
C ARG A 133 -24.15 28.72 -5.77
N LEU A 134 -23.10 29.42 -6.24
CA LEU A 134 -22.44 30.63 -5.68
C LEU A 134 -22.26 30.78 -4.16
N ARG A 135 -21.03 31.09 -3.73
CA ARG A 135 -20.60 32.47 -3.42
C ARG A 135 -19.07 32.66 -3.59
N PRO A 136 -18.65 33.83 -4.11
CA PRO A 136 -17.28 34.34 -3.99
C PRO A 136 -17.16 35.17 -2.69
N VAL A 137 -16.01 35.10 -2.03
CA VAL A 137 -15.57 36.14 -1.10
C VAL A 137 -14.15 36.53 -1.48
N GLU A 138 -14.07 37.72 -2.06
CA GLU A 138 -12.88 38.55 -2.14
C GLU A 138 -12.55 39.12 -0.75
N ALA A 139 -11.25 39.17 -0.44
CA ALA A 139 -10.53 40.25 0.25
C ALA A 139 -9.16 39.68 0.64
N SER A 140 -8.10 39.95 -0.12
CA SER A 140 -7.20 41.12 0.06
C SER A 140 -6.69 41.25 1.49
N ALA A 141 -5.40 40.98 1.69
CA ALA A 141 -4.43 42.02 2.04
C ALA A 141 -3.01 41.43 2.06
N ASP A 142 -2.12 42.15 1.39
CA ASP A 142 -0.71 42.38 1.70
C ASP A 142 -0.02 41.46 2.70
N ASN A 143 1.04 40.80 2.25
CA ASN A 143 2.24 40.77 3.11
C ASN A 143 3.51 40.91 2.29
N ALA A 144 4.36 41.74 2.84
CA ALA A 144 5.42 42.49 2.23
C ALA A 144 6.63 41.66 1.84
N SER A 145 7.32 42.17 0.82
CA SER A 145 8.72 41.90 0.54
C SER A 145 9.58 41.89 1.80
N GLN A 146 10.27 40.79 2.06
CA GLN A 146 11.56 40.80 2.72
C GLN A 146 12.55 40.02 1.87
N GLU A 147 13.31 40.77 1.09
CA GLU A 147 14.53 40.35 0.43
C GLU A 147 15.58 40.11 1.53
N LEU A 148 15.89 38.84 1.81
CA LEU A 148 17.00 38.44 2.66
C LEU A 148 18.22 38.14 1.76
N PRO A 149 19.42 38.65 2.09
CA PRO A 149 20.61 38.47 1.28
C PRO A 149 21.03 37.00 1.22
N ALA A 150 21.40 36.55 0.02
CA ALA A 150 21.93 35.23 -0.25
C ALA A 150 23.16 34.94 0.63
N PRO A 151 23.16 33.87 1.45
CA PRO A 151 24.39 33.35 2.02
C PRO A 151 25.18 32.67 0.90
N ALA A 152 26.44 33.04 0.75
CA ALA A 152 27.38 32.42 -0.16
C ALA A 152 27.38 30.90 0.05
N GLU A 153 26.98 30.15 -0.98
CA GLU A 153 27.07 28.70 -0.98
C GLU A 153 28.56 28.31 -1.02
N PRO A 154 29.05 27.49 -0.08
CA PRO A 154 30.35 26.86 -0.26
C PRO A 154 30.23 25.91 -1.45
N GLU A 155 31.07 26.15 -2.45
CA GLU A 155 31.27 25.31 -3.63
C GLU A 155 31.78 23.93 -3.16
N VAL A 156 30.85 23.06 -2.75
CA VAL A 156 31.14 21.66 -2.47
C VAL A 156 31.37 21.00 -3.83
N ALA A 157 32.64 20.85 -4.19
CA ALA A 157 33.08 20.08 -5.32
C ALA A 157 32.41 18.70 -5.28
N ILE A 158 31.41 18.49 -6.14
CA ILE A 158 30.74 17.21 -6.31
C ILE A 158 31.79 16.28 -6.92
N PRO A 159 32.28 15.24 -6.20
CA PRO A 159 33.20 14.29 -6.80
C PRO A 159 32.48 13.62 -7.98
N ALA A 160 33.16 13.57 -9.13
CA ALA A 160 32.65 12.92 -10.33
C ALA A 160 32.17 11.49 -9.98
N PRO A 161 31.06 11.00 -10.58
CA PRO A 161 30.54 9.68 -10.29
C PRO A 161 31.58 8.63 -10.67
N THR A 162 32.24 8.06 -9.67
CA THR A 162 33.13 6.91 -9.84
C THR A 162 32.29 5.77 -10.38
N THR A 163 32.42 5.50 -11.67
CA THR A 163 31.80 4.37 -12.33
C THR A 163 32.36 3.11 -11.69
N SER A 164 31.56 2.44 -10.86
CA SER A 164 31.98 1.23 -10.17
C SER A 164 32.54 0.20 -11.17
N ALA A 165 33.68 -0.39 -10.83
CA ALA A 165 34.33 -1.44 -11.62
C ALA A 165 33.63 -2.80 -11.47
N ASP A 166 32.72 -2.92 -10.49
CA ASP A 166 32.02 -4.16 -10.20
C ASP A 166 30.94 -4.45 -11.29
N PRO A 167 31.04 -5.58 -12.00
CA PRO A 167 30.08 -5.97 -13.03
C PRO A 167 28.65 -6.18 -12.48
N ALA A 168 28.51 -6.59 -11.22
CA ALA A 168 27.21 -6.76 -10.56
C ALA A 168 26.54 -5.41 -10.30
N LEU A 169 27.28 -4.42 -9.78
CA LEU A 169 26.75 -3.07 -9.55
C LEU A 169 26.40 -2.36 -10.86
N ARG A 170 27.13 -2.61 -11.94
CA ARG A 170 26.77 -2.10 -13.29
C ARG A 170 25.46 -2.69 -13.80
N HIS A 171 25.26 -4.00 -13.64
CA HIS A 171 24.00 -4.64 -13.99
C HIS A 171 22.85 -4.10 -13.14
N LEU A 172 23.06 -3.95 -11.84
CA LEU A 172 22.08 -3.36 -10.93
C LEU A 172 21.70 -1.95 -11.36
N HIS A 173 22.67 -1.08 -11.66
CA HIS A 173 22.42 0.28 -12.14
C HIS A 173 21.62 0.33 -13.45
N LYS A 174 21.85 -0.64 -14.35
CA LYS A 174 21.11 -0.74 -15.62
C LYS A 174 19.66 -1.14 -15.41
N LEU A 175 19.40 -2.05 -14.47
CA LEU A 175 18.06 -2.53 -14.13
C LEU A 175 17.32 -1.61 -13.15
N TRP A 176 18.05 -0.75 -12.44
CA TRP A 176 17.51 0.13 -11.39
C TRP A 176 16.30 0.95 -11.83
N PRO A 177 16.30 1.61 -13.01
CA PRO A 177 15.16 2.41 -13.46
C PRO A 177 13.90 1.56 -13.72
N ASP A 178 14.07 0.31 -14.12
CA ASP A 178 12.99 -0.61 -14.48
C ASP A 178 12.51 -1.45 -13.29
N LEU A 179 13.28 -1.47 -12.20
CA LEU A 179 12.90 -2.14 -10.96
C LEU A 179 11.69 -1.46 -10.32
N HIS A 180 10.69 -2.27 -9.97
CA HIS A 180 9.53 -1.85 -9.18
C HIS A 180 9.99 -1.29 -7.82
N PRO A 181 9.32 -0.27 -7.24
CA PRO A 181 9.73 0.35 -5.97
C PRO A 181 10.00 -0.65 -4.82
N HIS A 182 9.19 -1.70 -4.71
CA HIS A 182 9.37 -2.79 -3.75
C HIS A 182 10.69 -3.54 -3.93
N ALA A 183 11.04 -3.87 -5.17
CA ALA A 183 12.27 -4.59 -5.47
C ALA A 183 13.51 -3.73 -5.19
N ARG A 184 13.46 -2.41 -5.45
CA ARG A 184 14.53 -1.48 -5.06
C ARG A 184 14.76 -1.48 -3.55
N ARG A 185 13.67 -1.49 -2.77
CA ARG A 185 13.74 -1.50 -1.30
C ARG A 185 14.32 -2.80 -0.75
N ALA A 186 13.95 -3.95 -1.32
CA ALA A 186 14.55 -5.24 -0.98
C ALA A 186 16.06 -5.25 -1.25
N VAL A 187 16.50 -4.71 -2.40
CA VAL A 187 17.93 -4.59 -2.72
C VAL A 187 18.66 -3.69 -1.72
N LEU A 188 18.08 -2.55 -1.33
CA LEU A 188 18.68 -1.66 -0.33
C LEU A 188 18.79 -2.31 1.06
N LEU A 189 17.76 -3.04 1.49
CA LEU A 189 17.78 -3.78 2.76
C LEU A 189 18.86 -4.87 2.75
N TYR A 190 18.93 -5.65 1.68
CA TYR A 190 19.94 -6.68 1.53
C TYR A 190 21.37 -6.10 1.49
N ALA A 191 21.57 -4.98 0.78
CA ALA A 191 22.85 -4.28 0.76
C ALA A 191 23.23 -3.76 2.17
N SER A 192 22.27 -3.27 2.95
CA SER A 192 22.53 -2.82 4.31
C SER A 192 22.91 -3.96 5.27
N MET A 193 22.34 -5.15 5.09
CA MET A 193 22.73 -6.35 5.84
C MET A 193 24.15 -6.79 5.50
N LEU A 194 24.51 -6.85 4.21
CA LEU A 194 25.85 -7.23 3.78
C LEU A 194 26.93 -6.26 4.29
N LEU A 195 26.61 -4.97 4.44
CA LEU A 195 27.52 -3.98 5.01
C LEU A 195 27.65 -4.06 6.53
N ALA A 196 26.68 -4.67 7.22
CA ALA A 196 26.72 -4.85 8.67
C ALA A 196 27.48 -6.12 9.10
N GLU A 197 27.65 -7.10 8.20
CA GLU A 197 28.35 -8.36 8.45
C GLU A 197 29.86 -8.34 8.11
N GLY A 198 30.36 -7.26 7.49
CA GLY A 198 31.76 -7.08 7.10
C GLY A 198 32.50 -6.05 7.95
#